data_AF-A0A7Y5HA74-F1
#
_entry.id   AF-A0A7Y5HA74-F1
#
_cell.length_a   1.000
_cell.length_b   1.000
_cell.length_c   1.000
_cell.angle_alpha   90.00
_cell.angle_beta   90.00
_cell.angle_gamma   90.00
#
_symmetry.space_group_name_H-M   'P 1'
#
loop_
_entity.id
_entity.type
_entity.pdbx_description
1 polymer ?
#
loop_
_entity_poly.entity_id
_entity_poly.type
_entity_poly.pdbx_seq_one_letter_code
_entity_poly.pdbx_strand_id
1 'polypeptide(L)'
;MSSAGEVFDWLFKRRRRLTDFKPEELRREEKRLEIRENQLVAQQEKLDREKEGIFQQGSKTKSSVRRRLYARRFNDIMGRIRLLDRELNRTSKEIMTMSRIRALIERTRNPKTVTGILNNMTEAHMDQLSALLEDDKIGEEFYLQKLDLLLGVANDPAYDATEIGSEGMEVLKTWEAMDEGEMEFDEGLKQAETGPELRERGESSGGRKERRNRETEEREAEPDV
;
A
#
# COMPACT_ATOMS: atom_id res chain seq x y z
N MET A 1 -16.75 -5.61 -22.41
CA MET A 1 -17.65 -5.24 -21.29
C MET A 1 -16.74 -4.94 -20.12
N SER A 2 -16.53 -3.66 -19.80
CA SER A 2 -15.81 -3.28 -18.58
C SER A 2 -16.59 -3.83 -17.40
N SER A 3 -15.97 -4.72 -16.61
CA SER A 3 -16.42 -4.94 -15.25
C SER A 3 -16.07 -3.66 -14.49
N ALA A 4 -17.03 -2.74 -14.35
CA ALA A 4 -17.03 -1.89 -13.17
C ALA A 4 -16.91 -2.85 -11.96
N GLY A 5 -16.00 -2.55 -11.03
CA GLY A 5 -15.44 -3.51 -10.09
C GLY A 5 -16.53 -4.30 -9.37
N GLU A 6 -16.33 -5.60 -9.16
CA GLU A 6 -17.33 -6.46 -8.49
C GLU A 6 -17.78 -5.88 -7.15
N VAL A 7 -16.90 -5.12 -6.49
CA VAL A 7 -17.16 -4.38 -5.27
C VAL A 7 -18.17 -3.27 -5.52
N PHE A 8 -17.99 -2.45 -6.55
CA PHE A 8 -18.93 -1.38 -6.89
C PHE A 8 -20.29 -1.92 -7.29
N ASP A 9 -20.29 -3.01 -8.05
CA ASP A 9 -21.51 -3.74 -8.35
C ASP A 9 -22.21 -4.23 -7.08
N TRP A 10 -21.45 -4.73 -6.10
CA TRP A 10 -21.97 -5.22 -4.83
C TRP A 10 -22.49 -4.10 -3.91
N LEU A 11 -21.73 -3.01 -3.73
CA LEU A 11 -22.15 -1.88 -2.90
C LEU A 11 -23.33 -1.13 -3.50
N PHE A 12 -23.34 -0.93 -4.82
CA PHE A 12 -24.14 0.15 -5.41
C PHE A 12 -25.25 -0.33 -6.35
N LYS A 13 -25.19 -1.53 -6.96
CA LYS A 13 -26.33 -2.05 -7.77
C LYS A 13 -27.54 -2.49 -6.92
N ARG A 14 -27.39 -2.66 -5.61
CA ARG A 14 -28.47 -3.14 -4.73
C ARG A 14 -29.53 -2.10 -4.34
N ARG A 15 -29.50 -0.86 -4.86
CA ARG A 15 -30.34 0.27 -4.40
C ARG A 15 -30.29 0.49 -2.88
N ARG A 16 -29.24 0.01 -2.21
CA ARG A 16 -29.00 0.22 -0.78
C ARG A 16 -28.13 1.45 -0.64
N ARG A 17 -28.39 2.24 0.40
CA ARG A 17 -27.51 3.34 0.78
C ARG A 17 -26.29 2.77 1.48
N LEU A 18 -25.17 3.48 1.44
CA LEU A 18 -23.96 3.10 2.18
C LEU A 18 -24.20 2.95 3.68
N THR A 19 -25.17 3.70 4.21
CA THR A 19 -25.62 3.61 5.61
C THR A 19 -26.34 2.30 5.95
N ASP A 20 -26.80 1.54 4.96
CA ASP A 20 -27.58 0.32 5.17
C ASP A 20 -26.69 -0.91 5.38
N PHE A 21 -25.38 -0.78 5.15
CA PHE A 21 -24.42 -1.86 5.32
C PHE A 21 -24.05 -2.03 6.79
N LYS A 22 -24.06 -3.28 7.24
CA LYS A 22 -23.58 -3.63 8.58
C LYS A 22 -22.06 -3.77 8.55
N PRO A 23 -21.34 -3.41 9.64
CA PRO A 23 -19.90 -3.64 9.74
C PRO A 23 -19.49 -5.08 9.39
N GLU A 24 -20.29 -6.07 9.78
CA GLU A 24 -20.00 -7.48 9.48
C GLU A 24 -20.16 -7.83 8.00
N GLU A 25 -21.02 -7.13 7.26
CA GLU A 25 -21.13 -7.29 5.80
C GLU A 25 -19.88 -6.75 5.12
N LEU A 26 -19.39 -5.58 5.55
CA LEU A 26 -18.17 -4.98 5.03
C LEU A 26 -16.92 -5.80 5.33
N ARG A 27 -16.78 -6.33 6.56
CA ARG A 27 -15.65 -7.22 6.92
C ARG A 27 -15.59 -8.49 6.06
N ARG A 28 -16.75 -9.08 5.73
CA ARG A 28 -16.78 -10.26 4.86
C ARG A 28 -16.34 -9.93 3.45
N GLU A 29 -16.73 -8.76 2.96
CA GLU A 29 -16.36 -8.29 1.63
C GLU A 29 -14.88 -7.93 1.56
N GLU A 30 -14.34 -7.21 2.55
CA GLU A 30 -12.89 -7.02 2.72
C GLU A 30 -12.16 -8.36 2.69
N LYS A 31 -12.63 -9.34 3.46
CA LYS A 31 -11.99 -10.67 3.50
C LYS A 31 -12.02 -11.38 2.14
N ARG A 32 -13.11 -11.22 1.38
CA ARG A 32 -13.22 -11.76 0.02
C ARG A 32 -12.19 -11.12 -0.91
N LEU A 33 -11.99 -9.82 -0.80
CA LEU A 33 -11.01 -9.08 -1.59
C LEU A 33 -9.58 -9.43 -1.21
N GLU A 34 -9.26 -9.55 0.08
CA GLU A 34 -7.95 -10.05 0.53
C GLU A 34 -7.64 -11.44 -0.04
N ILE A 35 -8.63 -12.35 -0.07
CA ILE A 35 -8.44 -13.68 -0.67
C ILE A 35 -8.12 -13.55 -2.17
N ARG A 36 -8.82 -12.66 -2.88
CA ARG A 36 -8.58 -12.39 -4.30
C ARG A 36 -7.19 -11.80 -4.53
N GLU A 37 -6.79 -10.80 -3.75
CA GLU A 37 -5.47 -10.19 -3.80
C GLU A 37 -4.38 -11.26 -3.62
N ASN A 38 -4.48 -12.10 -2.58
CA ASN A 38 -3.55 -13.20 -2.36
C ASN A 38 -3.49 -14.18 -3.55
N GLN A 39 -4.62 -14.46 -4.20
CA GLN A 39 -4.66 -15.29 -5.40
C GLN A 39 -3.96 -14.63 -6.59
N LEU A 40 -4.10 -13.31 -6.75
CA LEU A 40 -3.44 -12.55 -7.82
C LEU A 40 -1.92 -12.48 -7.58
N VAL A 41 -1.48 -12.25 -6.34
CA VAL A 41 -0.05 -12.29 -5.96
C VAL A 41 0.54 -13.67 -6.27
N ALA A 42 -0.12 -14.76 -5.86
CA ALA A 42 0.35 -16.12 -6.15
C ALA A 42 0.41 -16.42 -7.67
N GLN A 43 -0.51 -15.86 -8.46
CA GLN A 43 -0.47 -15.96 -9.93
C GLN A 43 0.70 -15.18 -10.52
N GLN A 44 0.98 -13.99 -10.00
CA GLN A 44 2.10 -13.16 -10.43
C GLN A 44 3.43 -13.86 -10.15
N GLU A 45 3.64 -14.40 -8.95
CA GLU A 45 4.84 -15.18 -8.61
C GLU A 45 5.07 -16.34 -9.58
N LYS A 46 4.00 -17.05 -9.96
CA LYS A 46 4.08 -18.15 -10.93
C LYS A 46 4.54 -17.65 -12.30
N LEU A 47 4.01 -16.52 -12.77
CA LEU A 47 4.42 -15.93 -14.04
C LEU A 47 5.86 -15.41 -13.98
N ASP A 48 6.32 -14.89 -12.84
CA ASP A 48 7.71 -14.46 -12.67
C ASP A 48 8.70 -15.62 -12.75
N ARG A 49 8.39 -16.75 -12.12
CA ARG A 49 9.19 -17.99 -12.27
C ARG A 49 9.20 -18.48 -13.71
N GLU A 50 8.06 -18.42 -14.41
CA GLU A 50 7.97 -18.80 -15.82
C GLU A 50 8.79 -17.84 -16.72
N LYS A 51 8.68 -16.53 -16.49
CA LYS A 51 9.47 -15.47 -17.15
C LYS A 51 10.96 -15.75 -17.03
N GLU A 52 11.44 -16.01 -15.81
CA GLU A 52 12.84 -16.32 -15.55
C GLU A 52 13.26 -17.61 -16.26
N GLY A 53 12.45 -18.66 -16.19
CA GLY A 53 12.71 -19.93 -16.87
C GLY A 53 12.84 -19.77 -18.39
N ILE A 54 11.97 -18.97 -19.03
CA ILE A 54 12.05 -18.68 -20.46
C ILE A 54 13.31 -17.89 -20.79
N PHE A 55 13.68 -16.92 -19.96
CA PHE A 55 14.89 -16.14 -20.15
C PHE A 55 16.15 -17.01 -20.09
N GLN A 56 16.25 -17.87 -19.06
CA GLN A 56 17.37 -18.82 -18.93
C GLN A 56 17.45 -19.81 -20.10
N GLN A 57 16.31 -20.29 -20.61
CA GLN A 57 16.29 -21.16 -21.80
C GLN A 57 16.74 -20.41 -23.06
N GLY A 58 16.29 -19.16 -23.21
CA GLY A 58 16.68 -18.29 -24.31
C GLY A 58 18.18 -18.01 -24.34
N SER A 59 18.78 -17.73 -23.18
CA SER A 59 20.20 -17.40 -23.06
C SER A 59 21.12 -18.59 -23.40
N LYS A 60 20.76 -19.79 -22.97
CA LYS A 60 21.52 -21.04 -23.23
C LYS A 60 21.36 -21.54 -24.68
N THR A 61 20.31 -21.14 -25.38
CA THR A 61 20.01 -21.63 -26.73
C THR A 61 20.90 -20.99 -27.78
N LYS A 62 21.52 -21.78 -28.67
CA LYS A 62 22.35 -21.27 -29.79
C LYS A 62 21.56 -20.99 -31.07
N SER A 63 20.43 -21.68 -31.28
CA SER A 63 19.61 -21.52 -32.49
C SER A 63 18.85 -20.19 -32.51
N SER A 64 19.05 -19.39 -33.56
CA SER A 64 18.42 -18.07 -33.74
C SER A 64 16.90 -18.16 -33.85
N VAL A 65 16.36 -19.18 -34.51
CA VAL A 65 14.91 -19.44 -34.63
C VAL A 65 14.31 -19.69 -33.25
N ARG A 66 14.96 -20.54 -32.45
CA ARG A 66 14.49 -20.84 -31.09
C ARG A 66 14.60 -19.64 -30.15
N ARG A 67 15.65 -18.81 -30.25
CA ARG A 67 15.74 -17.55 -29.50
C ARG A 67 14.58 -16.61 -29.80
N ARG A 68 14.21 -16.45 -31.07
CA ARG A 68 13.04 -15.65 -31.47
C ARG A 68 11.72 -16.20 -30.92
N LEU A 69 11.61 -17.52 -30.76
CA LEU A 69 10.45 -18.13 -30.12
C LEU A 69 10.40 -17.81 -28.62
N TYR A 70 11.52 -17.97 -27.90
CA TYR A 70 11.59 -17.63 -26.47
C TYR A 70 11.33 -16.14 -26.21
N ALA A 71 11.87 -15.24 -27.03
CA ALA A 71 11.62 -13.81 -26.92
C ALA A 71 10.13 -13.46 -27.08
N ARG A 72 9.42 -14.13 -28.01
CA ARG A 72 7.96 -13.95 -28.16
C ARG A 72 7.20 -14.41 -26.92
N ARG A 73 7.49 -15.61 -26.41
CA ARG A 73 6.86 -16.11 -25.18
C ARG A 73 7.16 -15.23 -23.96
N PHE A 74 8.37 -14.70 -23.86
CA PHE A 74 8.74 -13.75 -22.81
C PHE A 74 7.86 -12.50 -22.87
N ASN A 75 7.67 -11.92 -24.06
CA ASN A 75 6.78 -10.79 -24.26
C ASN A 75 5.32 -11.12 -23.90
N ASP A 76 4.85 -12.33 -24.23
CA ASP A 76 3.50 -12.78 -23.87
C ASP A 76 3.33 -12.85 -22.33
N ILE A 77 4.32 -13.39 -21.61
CA ILE A 77 4.31 -13.44 -20.14
C ILE A 77 4.34 -12.05 -19.54
N MET A 78 5.23 -11.17 -20.03
CA MET A 78 5.28 -9.77 -19.58
C MET A 78 3.95 -9.06 -19.78
N GLY A 79 3.25 -9.33 -20.88
CA GLY A 79 1.91 -8.81 -21.12
C GLY A 79 0.89 -9.27 -20.06
N ARG A 80 0.96 -10.54 -19.65
CA ARG A 80 0.09 -11.10 -18.59
C ARG A 80 0.41 -10.53 -17.22
N ILE A 81 1.70 -10.38 -16.87
CA ILE A 81 2.13 -9.75 -15.61
C ILE A 81 1.54 -8.34 -15.51
N ARG A 82 1.68 -7.52 -16.56
CA ARG A 82 1.08 -6.17 -16.57
C ARG A 82 -0.43 -6.14 -16.40
N LEU A 83 -1.15 -7.17 -16.84
CA LEU A 83 -2.59 -7.26 -16.62
C LEU A 83 -2.91 -7.61 -15.16
N LEU A 84 -2.13 -8.52 -14.55
CA LEU A 84 -2.24 -8.83 -13.12
C LEU A 84 -1.90 -7.63 -12.26
N ASP A 85 -0.84 -6.87 -12.58
CA ASP A 85 -0.45 -5.66 -11.85
C ASP A 85 -1.60 -4.65 -11.77
N ARG A 86 -2.33 -4.47 -12.89
CA ARG A 86 -3.51 -3.59 -12.94
C ARG A 86 -4.66 -4.13 -12.09
N GLU A 87 -4.90 -5.44 -12.14
CA GLU A 87 -5.95 -6.07 -11.36
C GLU A 87 -5.64 -6.04 -9.85
N LEU A 88 -4.37 -6.19 -9.47
CA LEU A 88 -3.87 -6.04 -8.11
C LEU A 88 -4.05 -4.61 -7.61
N ASN A 89 -3.56 -3.62 -8.36
CA ASN A 89 -3.74 -2.20 -8.01
C ASN A 89 -5.22 -1.86 -7.81
N ARG A 90 -6.08 -2.32 -8.72
CA ARG A 90 -7.52 -2.16 -8.58
C ARG A 90 -8.07 -2.82 -7.31
N THR A 91 -7.68 -4.06 -7.03
CA THR A 91 -8.17 -4.81 -5.86
C THR A 91 -7.68 -4.17 -4.56
N SER A 92 -6.44 -3.69 -4.50
CA SER A 92 -5.90 -2.90 -3.39
C SER A 92 -6.76 -1.67 -3.12
N LYS A 93 -7.04 -0.85 -4.14
CA LYS A 93 -7.95 0.30 -4.04
C LYS A 93 -9.38 -0.06 -3.61
N GLU A 94 -9.89 -1.21 -4.03
CA GLU A 94 -11.18 -1.72 -3.56
C GLU A 94 -11.14 -2.05 -2.06
N ILE A 95 -10.07 -2.72 -1.58
CA ILE A 95 -9.84 -3.01 -0.15
C ILE A 95 -9.75 -1.71 0.65
N MET A 96 -8.95 -0.74 0.20
CA MET A 96 -8.81 0.59 0.79
C MET A 96 -10.17 1.27 0.99
N THR A 97 -10.99 1.23 -0.05
CA THR A 97 -12.35 1.80 -0.04
C THR A 97 -13.22 1.12 1.01
N MET A 98 -13.17 -0.21 1.09
CA MET A 98 -13.99 -0.97 2.05
C MET A 98 -13.56 -0.68 3.48
N SER A 99 -12.25 -0.73 3.72
CA SER A 99 -11.64 -0.41 5.02
C SER A 99 -12.05 0.98 5.51
N ARG A 100 -12.01 1.98 4.62
CA ARG A 100 -12.40 3.36 4.95
C ARG A 100 -13.89 3.48 5.28
N ILE A 101 -14.77 2.90 4.46
CA ILE A 101 -16.21 2.92 4.70
C ILE A 101 -16.55 2.17 6.00
N ARG A 102 -15.91 1.04 6.26
CA ARG A 102 -16.10 0.29 7.50
C ARG A 102 -15.65 1.10 8.71
N ALA A 103 -14.47 1.71 8.67
CA ALA A 103 -13.97 2.54 9.76
C ALA A 103 -14.94 3.69 10.08
N LEU A 104 -15.52 4.32 9.06
CA LEU A 104 -16.55 5.36 9.21
C LEU A 104 -17.78 4.86 9.97
N ILE A 105 -18.30 3.69 9.59
CA ILE A 105 -19.50 3.10 10.20
C ILE A 105 -19.20 2.59 11.63
N GLU A 106 -18.05 1.94 11.85
CA GLU A 106 -17.67 1.39 13.17
C GLU A 106 -17.39 2.46 14.21
N ARG A 107 -16.79 3.60 13.82
CA ARG A 107 -16.34 4.64 14.75
C ARG A 107 -17.47 5.49 15.33
N THR A 108 -18.61 5.60 14.64
CA THR A 108 -19.60 6.60 15.05
C THR A 108 -20.40 6.15 16.28
N ARG A 109 -20.05 6.70 17.45
CA ARG A 109 -20.93 6.74 18.63
C ARG A 109 -22.24 7.51 18.38
N ASN A 110 -22.30 8.33 17.31
CA ASN A 110 -23.43 9.19 17.00
C ASN A 110 -23.84 9.04 15.51
N PRO A 111 -24.85 8.22 15.19
CA PRO A 111 -25.16 7.82 13.82
C PRO A 111 -25.52 9.00 12.90
N LYS A 112 -25.94 10.15 13.43
CA LYS A 112 -26.40 11.31 12.65
C LYS A 112 -25.31 11.97 11.80
N THR A 113 -24.05 12.00 12.26
CA THR A 113 -22.95 12.66 11.53
C THR A 113 -22.47 11.83 10.35
N VAL A 114 -22.26 10.52 10.54
CA VAL A 114 -21.86 9.60 9.47
C VAL A 114 -23.00 9.33 8.50
N THR A 115 -24.24 9.30 8.98
CA THR A 115 -25.41 9.29 8.11
C THR A 115 -25.45 10.54 7.23
N GLY A 116 -25.00 11.71 7.71
CA GLY A 116 -24.88 12.91 6.88
C GLY A 116 -23.82 12.78 5.78
N ILE A 117 -22.62 12.35 6.15
CA ILE A 117 -21.49 12.17 5.21
C ILE A 117 -21.82 11.12 4.13
N LEU A 118 -22.25 9.93 4.55
CA LEU A 118 -22.55 8.82 3.64
C LEU A 118 -23.84 9.04 2.83
N ASN A 119 -24.82 9.79 3.34
CA ASN A 119 -26.00 10.17 2.54
C ASN A 119 -25.71 11.29 1.54
N ASN A 120 -24.64 12.07 1.73
CA ASN A 120 -24.22 13.12 0.81
C ASN A 120 -23.37 12.58 -0.34
N MET A 121 -23.05 11.27 -0.37
CA MET A 121 -22.48 10.64 -1.56
C MET A 121 -23.51 10.61 -2.69
N THR A 122 -23.32 11.51 -3.64
CA THR A 122 -24.12 11.61 -4.85
C THR A 122 -23.63 10.61 -5.90
N GLU A 123 -24.47 10.34 -6.91
CA GLU A 123 -24.09 9.56 -8.10
C GLU A 123 -22.83 10.13 -8.78
N ALA A 124 -22.64 11.45 -8.77
CA ALA A 124 -21.43 12.08 -9.30
C ALA A 124 -20.16 11.71 -8.52
N HIS A 125 -20.24 11.59 -7.18
CA HIS A 125 -19.11 11.11 -6.37
C HIS A 125 -18.83 9.62 -6.66
N MET A 126 -19.87 8.85 -7.01
CA MET A 126 -19.72 7.44 -7.38
C MET A 126 -18.97 7.28 -8.69
N ASP A 127 -19.35 8.05 -9.71
CA ASP A 127 -18.69 8.03 -11.01
C ASP A 127 -17.22 8.45 -10.87
N GLN A 128 -16.94 9.45 -10.02
CA GLN A 128 -15.58 9.86 -9.70
C GLN A 128 -14.79 8.74 -9.06
N LEU A 129 -15.35 8.06 -8.05
CA LEU A 129 -14.66 6.97 -7.37
C LEU A 129 -14.42 5.76 -8.30
N SER A 130 -15.40 5.43 -9.14
CA SER A 130 -15.25 4.40 -10.17
C SER A 130 -14.13 4.74 -11.16
N ALA A 131 -14.02 6.01 -11.58
CA ALA A 131 -12.95 6.45 -12.46
C ALA A 131 -11.58 6.37 -11.79
N LEU A 132 -11.48 6.72 -10.50
CA LEU A 132 -10.23 6.62 -9.72
C LEU A 132 -9.76 5.17 -9.55
N LEU A 133 -10.70 4.24 -9.42
CA LEU A 133 -10.43 2.80 -9.30
C LEU A 133 -9.93 2.16 -10.60
N GLU A 134 -10.43 2.64 -11.73
CA GLU A 134 -10.05 2.13 -13.06
C GLU A 134 -8.78 2.79 -13.61
N ASP A 135 -8.32 3.90 -13.03
CA ASP A 135 -7.09 4.57 -13.46
C ASP A 135 -5.85 3.95 -12.82
N ASP A 136 -5.17 3.10 -13.59
CA ASP A 136 -3.90 2.46 -13.22
C ASP A 136 -2.76 3.45 -12.94
N LYS A 137 -2.86 4.70 -13.42
CA LYS A 137 -1.82 5.73 -13.20
C LYS A 137 -1.91 6.37 -11.83
N ILE A 138 -3.04 6.20 -11.15
CA ILE A 138 -3.24 6.73 -9.82
C ILE A 138 -2.61 5.76 -8.82
N GLY A 139 -1.61 6.23 -8.10
CA GLY A 139 -1.03 5.52 -6.96
C GLY A 139 -1.97 5.49 -5.76
N GLU A 140 -1.70 4.57 -4.84
CA GLU A 140 -2.52 4.31 -3.65
C GLU A 140 -2.63 5.55 -2.74
N GLU A 141 -1.54 6.28 -2.50
CA GLU A 141 -1.55 7.48 -1.67
C GLU A 141 -2.48 8.57 -2.22
N PHE A 142 -2.40 8.84 -3.52
CA PHE A 142 -3.26 9.82 -4.17
C PHE A 142 -4.72 9.34 -4.20
N TYR A 143 -4.92 8.04 -4.39
CA TYR A 143 -6.24 7.43 -4.28
C TYR A 143 -6.86 7.66 -2.91
N LEU A 144 -6.14 7.40 -1.81
CA LEU A 144 -6.60 7.65 -0.44
C LEU A 144 -6.96 9.11 -0.22
N GLN A 145 -6.10 10.04 -0.64
CA GLN A 145 -6.38 11.47 -0.50
C GLN A 145 -7.68 11.88 -1.21
N LYS A 146 -7.93 11.33 -2.41
CA LYS A 146 -9.18 11.58 -3.13
C LYS A 146 -10.37 10.90 -2.47
N LEU A 147 -10.21 9.67 -2.01
CA LEU A 147 -11.23 8.95 -1.27
C LEU A 147 -11.64 9.71 0.00
N ASP A 148 -10.68 10.20 0.77
CA ASP A 148 -10.93 10.97 2.00
C ASP A 148 -11.62 12.31 1.72
N LEU A 149 -11.29 12.95 0.60
CA LEU A 149 -11.97 14.17 0.15
C LEU A 149 -13.41 13.87 -0.26
N LEU A 150 -13.66 12.77 -0.99
CA LEU A 150 -15.00 12.34 -1.40
C LEU A 150 -15.86 11.93 -0.19
N LEU A 151 -15.25 11.30 0.80
CA LEU A 151 -15.87 10.92 2.07
C LEU A 151 -15.90 12.08 3.07
N GLY A 152 -15.39 13.27 2.74
CA GLY A 152 -15.43 14.44 3.62
C GLY A 152 -14.67 14.28 4.94
N VAL A 153 -13.69 13.37 5.00
CA VAL A 153 -12.91 13.02 6.20
C VAL A 153 -11.47 13.52 6.14
N ALA A 154 -11.07 14.16 5.04
CA ALA A 154 -9.71 14.64 4.81
C ALA A 154 -9.12 15.57 5.89
N ASN A 155 -9.95 16.23 6.70
CA ASN A 155 -9.52 17.13 7.78
C ASN A 155 -9.75 16.55 9.18
N ASP A 156 -10.18 15.29 9.28
CA ASP A 156 -10.43 14.65 10.57
C ASP A 156 -9.11 14.01 11.04
N PRO A 157 -8.43 14.54 12.09
CA PRO A 157 -7.15 14.02 12.60
C PRO A 157 -7.24 12.55 13.03
N ALA A 158 -8.47 12.11 13.23
CA ALA A 158 -8.79 10.77 13.62
C ALA A 158 -8.63 9.77 12.44
N TYR A 159 -8.60 10.24 11.18
CA TYR A 159 -8.40 9.45 9.95
C TYR A 159 -6.98 9.57 9.38
N ASP A 160 -6.03 10.11 10.14
CA ASP A 160 -4.62 10.19 9.78
C ASP A 160 -3.96 8.80 9.89
N ALA A 161 -4.43 7.87 9.06
CA ALA A 161 -3.96 6.51 8.98
C ALA A 161 -3.30 6.32 7.62
N THR A 162 -1.96 6.41 7.62
CA THR A 162 -1.14 5.75 6.61
C THR A 162 -1.48 4.26 6.65
N GLU A 163 -1.83 3.69 5.51
CA GLU A 163 -2.42 2.35 5.43
C GLU A 163 -1.47 1.23 5.87
N ILE A 164 -0.17 1.46 5.71
CA ILE A 164 0.89 0.53 6.10
C ILE A 164 1.43 0.86 7.52
N GLY A 165 0.91 1.91 8.16
CA GLY A 165 1.44 2.45 9.40
C GLY A 165 2.87 2.98 9.26
N SER A 166 3.41 3.58 10.31
CA SER A 166 4.82 3.97 10.34
C SER A 166 5.76 2.77 10.27
N GLU A 167 5.35 1.64 10.85
CA GLU A 167 6.11 0.38 10.87
C GLU A 167 6.24 -0.22 9.46
N GLY A 168 5.17 -0.29 8.69
CA GLY A 168 5.23 -0.80 7.33
C GLY A 168 5.95 0.11 6.34
N MET A 169 5.89 1.44 6.54
CA MET A 169 6.73 2.37 5.79
C MET A 169 8.22 2.18 6.08
N GLU A 170 8.59 1.86 7.32
CA GLU A 170 9.98 1.50 7.64
C GLU A 170 10.42 0.19 6.98
N VAL A 171 9.54 -0.82 6.94
CA VAL A 171 9.80 -2.07 6.22
C VAL A 171 10.04 -1.79 4.73
N LEU A 172 9.18 -1.01 4.08
CA LEU A 172 9.35 -0.64 2.67
C LEU A 172 10.67 0.08 2.41
N LYS A 173 10.98 1.11 3.20
CA LYS A 173 12.25 1.84 3.08
C LYS A 173 13.46 0.92 3.27
N THR A 174 13.34 -0.07 4.15
CA THR A 174 14.41 -1.04 4.39
C THR A 174 14.57 -1.98 3.22
N TRP A 175 13.47 -2.45 2.62
CA TRP A 175 13.52 -3.24 1.38
C TRP A 175 14.12 -2.45 0.21
N GLU A 176 13.77 -1.18 0.05
CA GLU A 176 14.37 -0.31 -0.97
C GLU A 176 15.89 -0.19 -0.78
N ALA A 177 16.36 0.04 0.45
CA ALA A 177 17.79 0.09 0.76
C ALA A 177 18.49 -1.26 0.52
N MET A 178 17.81 -2.38 0.74
CA MET A 178 18.33 -3.71 0.43
C MET A 178 18.43 -3.95 -1.09
N ASP A 179 17.41 -3.55 -1.85
CA ASP A 179 17.38 -3.69 -3.31
C ASP A 179 18.46 -2.82 -4.00
N GLU A 180 18.78 -1.67 -3.42
CA GLU A 180 19.88 -0.80 -3.84
C GLU A 180 21.26 -1.33 -3.42
N GLY A 181 21.32 -2.35 -2.56
CA GLY A 181 22.54 -2.93 -2.03
C GLY A 181 23.23 -2.07 -0.96
N GLU A 182 22.50 -1.13 -0.36
CA GLU A 182 22.99 -0.30 0.74
C GLU A 182 23.03 -1.06 2.08
N MET A 183 22.34 -2.21 2.15
CA MET A 183 22.16 -2.98 3.37
C MET A 183 22.04 -4.48 3.11
N GLU A 184 22.60 -5.29 4.02
CA GLU A 184 22.45 -6.75 4.02
C GLU A 184 21.17 -7.20 4.74
N PHE A 185 20.68 -8.41 4.43
CA PHE A 185 19.41 -8.93 4.97
C PHE A 185 19.33 -8.92 6.50
N ASP A 186 20.40 -9.33 7.19
CA ASP A 186 20.43 -9.40 8.66
C ASP A 186 20.41 -8.01 9.32
N GLU A 187 20.91 -6.99 8.62
CA GLU A 187 20.88 -5.60 9.06
C GLU A 187 19.50 -4.98 8.79
N GLY A 188 18.92 -5.28 7.63
CA GLY A 188 17.57 -4.86 7.27
C GLY A 188 16.51 -5.40 8.22
N LEU A 189 16.56 -6.68 8.58
CA LEU A 189 15.58 -7.26 9.50
C LEU A 189 15.61 -6.57 10.87
N LYS A 190 16.80 -6.35 11.44
CA LYS A 190 16.95 -5.63 12.72
C LYS A 190 16.45 -4.19 12.62
N GLN A 191 16.73 -3.54 11.50
CA GLN A 191 16.31 -2.17 11.25
C GLN A 191 14.78 -2.04 11.17
N ALA A 192 14.10 -2.98 10.49
CA ALA A 192 12.65 -3.02 10.42
C ALA A 192 11.99 -3.35 11.78
N GLU A 193 12.62 -4.18 12.61
CA GLU A 193 12.11 -4.53 13.95
C GLU A 193 12.27 -3.42 14.99
N THR A 194 13.22 -2.49 14.80
CA THR A 194 13.54 -1.48 15.81
C THR A 194 12.46 -0.38 15.88
N GLY A 195 11.67 -0.16 14.83
CA GLY A 195 10.60 0.84 14.83
C GLY A 195 11.09 2.30 14.88
N PRO A 196 10.25 3.27 14.49
CA PRO A 196 10.67 4.68 14.44
C PRO A 196 10.77 5.32 15.84
N GLU A 197 9.94 4.87 16.80
CA GLU A 197 9.91 5.43 18.16
C GLU A 197 11.17 5.14 18.99
N LEU A 198 11.83 4.00 18.76
CA LEU A 198 13.08 3.66 19.47
C LEU A 198 14.29 4.38 18.87
N ARG A 199 14.25 4.75 17.58
CA ARG A 199 15.28 5.57 16.92
C ARG A 199 15.34 6.99 17.46
N GLU A 200 14.19 7.67 17.56
CA GLU A 200 14.13 9.04 18.09
C GLU A 200 14.57 9.12 19.56
N ARG A 201 14.30 8.08 20.36
CA ARG A 201 14.80 7.98 21.74
C ARG A 201 16.31 7.71 21.82
N GLY A 202 16.86 6.95 20.86
CA GLY A 202 18.29 6.68 20.76
C GLY A 202 19.10 7.95 20.46
N GLU A 203 18.69 8.70 19.44
CA GLU A 203 19.37 9.93 19.00
C GLU A 203 19.27 11.08 20.02
N SER A 204 18.12 11.20 20.70
CA SER A 204 17.91 12.18 21.77
C SER A 204 18.80 11.93 23.01
N SER A 205 19.25 10.69 23.22
CA SER A 205 20.14 10.31 24.32
C SER A 205 21.63 10.47 23.99
N GLY A 206 21.99 10.35 22.70
CA GLY A 206 23.36 10.53 22.20
C GLY A 206 23.85 11.98 22.27
N GLY A 207 23.00 12.93 21.86
CA GLY A 207 23.36 14.37 21.85
C GLY A 207 23.61 14.99 23.22
N ARG A 208 23.10 14.37 24.30
CA ARG A 208 23.30 14.86 25.68
C ARG A 208 24.60 14.36 26.32
N LYS A 209 25.16 13.24 25.84
CA LYS A 209 26.47 12.71 26.28
C LYS A 209 27.63 13.42 25.61
N GLU A 210 27.52 13.74 24.32
CA GLU A 210 28.59 14.46 23.60
C GLU A 210 28.80 15.90 24.08
N ARG A 211 27.73 16.62 24.43
CA ARG A 211 27.88 17.97 25.04
C ARG A 211 28.55 17.95 26.41
N ARG A 212 28.33 16.90 27.20
CA ARG A 212 28.88 16.80 28.57
C ARG A 212 30.36 16.43 28.57
N ASN A 213 30.83 15.63 27.61
CA ASN A 213 32.25 15.32 27.48
C ASN A 213 33.07 16.50 26.95
N ARG A 214 32.49 17.30 26.03
CA ARG A 214 33.17 18.48 25.47
C ARG A 214 33.35 19.60 26.49
N GLU A 215 32.39 19.79 27.40
CA GLU A 215 32.51 20.76 28.51
C GLU A 215 33.52 20.34 29.60
N THR A 216 33.80 19.05 29.75
CA THR A 216 34.84 18.59 30.68
C THR A 216 36.25 18.71 30.12
N GLU A 217 36.45 18.52 28.81
CA GLU A 217 37.77 18.68 28.18
C GLU A 217 38.18 20.16 28.06
N GLU A 218 37.24 21.10 27.87
CA GLU A 218 37.56 22.53 27.82
C GLU A 218 37.91 23.14 29.18
N ARG A 219 37.58 22.49 30.31
CA ARG A 219 37.93 22.97 31.66
C ARG A 219 39.29 22.49 32.17
N GLU A 220 39.89 21.48 31.54
CA GLU A 220 41.22 20.98 31.93
C GLU A 220 42.36 21.63 31.12
N ALA A 221 42.03 22.54 30.19
CA ALA A 221 42.99 23.18 29.28
C ALA A 221 43.34 24.65 29.62
N GLU A 222 42.93 25.19 30.77
CA GLU A 222 43.44 26.47 31.27
C GLU A 222 44.60 26.23 32.24
N PRO A 223 45.87 26.47 31.84
CA PRO A 223 46.97 26.49 32.78
C PRO A 223 46.96 27.79 33.59
N ASP A 224 46.95 27.66 34.91
CA ASP A 224 47.15 28.76 35.87
C ASP A 224 48.42 29.56 35.53
N VAL A 225 48.27 30.89 35.45
CA VAL A 225 49.35 31.89 35.37
C VAL A 225 49.66 32.41 36.76
#